data_AF-F3FST5-F1
#
_entry.id   AF-F3FST5-F1
#
_cell.length_a   1.000
_cell.length_b   1.000
_cell.length_c   1.000
_cell.angle_alpha   90.00
_cell.angle_beta   90.00
_cell.angle_gamma   90.00
#
_symmetry.space_group_name_H-M   'P 1'
#
loop_
_entity.id
_entity.type
_entity.pdbx_description
1 polymer ?
#
loop_
_entity_poly.entity_id
_entity_poly.type
_entity_poly.pdbx_seq_one_letter_code
_entity_poly.pdbx_strand_id
1 'polypeptide(L)'
;MNDIALPNDLRLDTVRALYQSGKISPRQLILALREKAARLNSDYHLFIHLLSPAELEPYLAALDAHDPKDLPLFGIPFAIKDNIDLAAIPTTAACPDYAYTPEHSASVVAHLIALGAVPMGKT
;
A
#
# COMPACT_ATOMS: atom_id res chain seq x y z
N MET A 1 -17.74 -12.43 4.54
CA MET A 1 -16.91 -11.51 3.73
C MET A 1 -16.88 -12.08 2.32
N ASN A 2 -17.14 -11.28 1.29
CA ASN A 2 -17.02 -11.78 -0.09
C ASN A 2 -15.56 -12.15 -0.31
N ASP A 3 -15.28 -13.44 -0.53
CA ASP A 3 -14.00 -13.91 -1.03
C ASP A 3 -13.84 -13.41 -2.47
N ILE A 4 -13.35 -12.18 -2.60
CA ILE A 4 -12.90 -11.66 -3.89
C ILE A 4 -11.67 -12.47 -4.24
N ALA A 5 -11.77 -13.27 -5.31
CA ALA A 5 -10.62 -13.94 -5.88
C ALA A 5 -9.60 -12.87 -6.29
N LEU A 6 -8.48 -12.81 -5.55
CA LEU A 6 -7.38 -11.91 -5.87
C LEU A 6 -6.89 -12.21 -7.30
N PRO A 7 -6.62 -11.18 -8.12
CA PRO A 7 -6.00 -11.40 -9.41
C PRO A 7 -4.64 -12.08 -9.21
N ASN A 8 -4.35 -13.09 -10.04
CA ASN A 8 -3.06 -13.77 -10.03
C ASN A 8 -1.94 -12.95 -10.70
N ASP A 9 -2.30 -11.87 -11.38
CA ASP A 9 -1.39 -10.95 -12.07
C ASP A 9 -1.58 -9.53 -11.52
N LEU A 10 -0.51 -8.99 -10.94
CA LEU A 10 -0.46 -7.65 -10.35
C LEU A 10 0.41 -6.68 -11.16
N ARG A 11 0.70 -6.97 -12.43
CA ARG A 11 1.35 -5.99 -13.32
C ARG A 11 0.49 -4.73 -13.43
N LEU A 12 1.15 -3.58 -13.53
CA LEU A 12 0.52 -2.25 -13.45
C LEU A 12 -0.61 -2.06 -14.47
N ASP A 13 -0.40 -2.51 -15.70
CA ASP A 13 -1.37 -2.47 -16.80
C ASP A 13 -2.59 -3.36 -16.52
N THR A 14 -2.36 -4.53 -15.94
CA THR A 14 -3.43 -5.47 -15.58
C THR A 14 -4.29 -4.91 -14.45
N VAL A 15 -3.68 -4.44 -13.37
CA VAL A 15 -4.40 -3.84 -12.25
C VAL A 15 -5.19 -2.61 -12.70
N ARG A 16 -4.59 -1.74 -13.52
CA ARG A 16 -5.27 -0.58 -14.08
C ARG A 16 -6.50 -0.97 -14.91
N ALA A 17 -6.39 -1.98 -15.78
CA ALA A 17 -7.52 -2.45 -16.59
C ALA A 17 -8.65 -3.04 -15.72
N LEU A 18 -8.32 -3.71 -14.62
CA LEU A 18 -9.30 -4.24 -13.67
C LEU A 18 -10.07 -3.10 -12.96
N TYR A 19 -9.38 -2.04 -12.55
CA TYR A 19 -10.01 -0.86 -11.96
C TYR A 19 -10.89 -0.11 -12.97
N GLN A 20 -10.39 0.14 -14.18
CA GLN A 20 -11.13 0.83 -15.24
C GLN A 20 -12.38 0.07 -15.70
N SER A 21 -12.35 -1.27 -15.65
CA SER A 21 -13.52 -2.10 -15.94
C SER A 21 -14.49 -2.26 -14.77
N GLY A 22 -14.16 -1.74 -13.59
CA GLY A 22 -14.98 -1.87 -12.37
C GLY A 22 -15.04 -3.29 -11.81
N LYS A 23 -14.21 -4.23 -12.31
CA LYS A 23 -14.19 -5.63 -11.84
C LYS A 23 -13.73 -5.77 -10.39
N ILE A 24 -12.89 -4.83 -9.94
CA ILE A 24 -12.41 -4.73 -8.57
C ILE A 24 -12.12 -3.26 -8.28
N SER A 25 -12.32 -2.80 -7.04
CA SER A 25 -11.91 -1.47 -6.60
C SER A 25 -10.53 -1.48 -5.95
N PRO A 26 -9.82 -0.35 -5.87
CA PRO A 26 -8.58 -0.23 -5.09
C PRO A 26 -8.75 -0.73 -3.65
N ARG A 27 -9.81 -0.29 -2.97
CA ARG A 27 -10.13 -0.71 -1.61
C ARG A 27 -10.26 -2.23 -1.48
N GLN A 28 -10.94 -2.88 -2.43
CA GLN A 28 -11.07 -4.33 -2.43
C GLN A 28 -9.72 -5.04 -2.62
N LEU A 29 -8.90 -4.59 -3.59
CA LEU A 29 -7.60 -5.21 -3.85
C LEU A 29 -6.64 -5.01 -2.67
N ILE A 30 -6.48 -3.78 -2.20
CA ILE A 30 -5.55 -3.42 -1.12
C ILE A 30 -5.87 -4.18 0.16
N LEU A 31 -7.13 -4.21 0.59
CA LEU A 31 -7.51 -4.92 1.82
C LEU A 31 -7.33 -6.43 1.67
N ALA A 32 -7.68 -7.02 0.53
CA ALA A 32 -7.47 -8.46 0.31
C ALA A 32 -5.98 -8.83 0.27
N LEU A 33 -5.12 -8.00 -0.34
CA LEU A 33 -3.66 -8.18 -0.31
C LEU A 33 -3.09 -8.03 1.10
N ARG A 34 -3.59 -7.06 1.87
CA ARG A 34 -3.20 -6.84 3.27
C ARG A 34 -3.57 -8.04 4.15
N GLU A 35 -4.77 -8.58 4.03
CA GLU A 35 -5.17 -9.80 4.76
C GLU A 35 -4.28 -11.00 4.39
N LYS A 36 -4.00 -11.19 3.10
CA LYS A 36 -3.09 -12.24 2.64
C LYS A 36 -1.68 -12.05 3.20
N ALA A 37 -1.16 -10.82 3.18
CA ALA A 37 0.15 -10.50 3.75
C ALA A 37 0.18 -10.76 5.26
N ALA A 38 -0.83 -10.31 6.01
CA ALA A 38 -0.93 -10.53 7.45
C ALA A 38 -0.89 -12.02 7.83
N ARG A 39 -1.63 -12.86 7.08
CA ARG A 39 -1.64 -14.31 7.30
C ARG A 39 -0.30 -14.99 7.00
N LEU A 40 0.46 -14.47 6.04
CA LEU A 40 1.73 -15.07 5.60
C LEU A 40 2.94 -14.49 6.33
N ASN A 41 2.81 -13.34 7.00
CA ASN A 41 3.97 -12.62 7.53
C ASN A 41 4.70 -13.38 8.67
N SER A 42 4.01 -14.25 9.41
CA SER A 42 4.63 -15.11 10.42
C SER A 42 5.61 -16.12 9.84
N ASP A 43 5.40 -16.52 8.59
CA ASP A 43 6.16 -17.59 7.94
C ASP A 43 7.29 -17.02 7.08
N TYR A 44 7.04 -15.87 6.44
CA TYR A 44 7.95 -15.28 5.46
C TYR A 44 8.65 -14.00 5.94
N HIS A 45 8.17 -13.38 7.03
CA HIS A 45 8.75 -12.16 7.60
C HIS A 45 8.99 -11.05 6.56
N LEU A 46 7.99 -10.81 5.69
CA LEU A 46 8.09 -9.86 4.57
C LEU A 46 8.02 -8.40 5.01
N PHE A 47 7.31 -8.13 6.10
CA PHE A 47 7.09 -6.78 6.62
C PHE A 47 7.55 -6.68 8.07
N ILE A 48 8.37 -5.66 8.35
CA ILE A 48 8.67 -5.16 9.70
C ILE A 48 7.43 -4.47 10.26
N HIS A 49 6.77 -3.63 9.44
CA HIS A 49 5.49 -2.98 9.79
C HIS A 49 4.52 -3.09 8.62
N LEU A 50 3.52 -3.97 8.72
CA LEU A 50 2.42 -4.01 7.76
C LEU A 50 1.36 -2.99 8.20
N LEU A 51 0.97 -2.06 7.32
CA LEU A 51 -0.04 -1.06 7.68
C LEU A 51 -1.36 -1.74 8.06
N SER A 52 -1.94 -1.27 9.15
CA SER A 52 -3.27 -1.61 9.61
C SER A 52 -4.34 -1.02 8.68
N PRO A 53 -5.59 -1.53 8.72
CA PRO A 53 -6.69 -0.94 7.95
C PRO A 53 -6.89 0.55 8.27
N ALA A 54 -6.66 0.96 9.52
CA ALA A 54 -6.77 2.36 9.93
C ALA A 54 -5.64 3.23 9.34
N GLU A 55 -4.41 2.72 9.28
CA GLU A 55 -3.29 3.43 8.65
C GLU A 55 -3.42 3.48 7.11
N LEU A 56 -4.13 2.53 6.50
CA LEU A 56 -4.42 2.53 5.06
C LEU A 56 -5.53 3.51 4.66
N GLU A 57 -6.47 3.79 5.57
CA GLU A 57 -7.69 4.54 5.25
C GLU A 57 -7.43 5.91 4.62
N PRO A 58 -6.48 6.75 5.09
CA PRO A 58 -6.22 8.06 4.47
C PRO A 58 -5.85 7.95 2.99
N TYR A 59 -5.10 6.92 2.60
CA TYR A 59 -4.70 6.70 1.21
C TYR A 59 -5.87 6.20 0.37
N LEU A 60 -6.73 5.36 0.93
CA LEU A 60 -7.93 4.86 0.25
C LEU A 60 -8.97 5.98 0.06
N ALA A 61 -9.22 6.78 1.10
CA ALA A 61 -10.13 7.91 1.03
C ALA A 61 -9.66 8.98 0.04
N ALA A 62 -8.35 9.21 -0.07
CA ALA A 62 -7.79 10.12 -1.08
C ALA A 62 -8.11 9.66 -2.51
N LEU A 63 -8.16 8.35 -2.77
CA LEU A 63 -8.51 7.81 -4.09
C LEU A 63 -10.00 7.95 -4.41
N ASP A 64 -10.89 7.98 -3.42
CA ASP A 64 -12.34 8.11 -3.62
C ASP A 64 -12.71 9.45 -4.32
N ALA A 65 -11.81 10.44 -4.30
CA ALA A 65 -11.95 11.73 -4.99
C ALA A 65 -11.47 11.74 -6.46
N HIS A 66 -10.94 10.63 -6.98
CA HIS A 66 -10.32 10.54 -8.30
C HIS A 66 -10.92 9.40 -9.14
N ASP A 67 -10.97 9.59 -10.45
CA ASP A 67 -11.22 8.51 -11.41
C ASP A 67 -9.93 7.70 -11.62
N PRO A 68 -10.00 6.36 -11.83
CA PRO A 68 -8.83 5.55 -12.16
C PRO A 68 -7.95 6.06 -13.31
N LYS A 69 -8.47 6.92 -14.20
CA LYS A 69 -7.72 7.54 -15.30
C LYS A 69 -6.94 8.80 -14.90
N ASP A 70 -7.26 9.41 -13.77
CA ASP A 70 -6.71 10.72 -13.37
C ASP A 70 -5.28 10.60 -12.81
N LEU A 71 -4.95 9.45 -12.22
CA LEU A 71 -3.69 9.22 -11.52
C LEU A 71 -2.93 8.04 -12.15
N PRO A 72 -1.64 8.18 -12.49
CA PRO A 72 -0.90 7.14 -13.20
C PRO A 72 -0.59 5.91 -12.35
N LEU A 73 -0.65 5.99 -11.02
CA LEU A 73 -0.48 4.86 -10.11
C LEU A 73 -1.73 4.60 -9.27
N PHE A 74 -2.91 5.03 -9.74
CA PHE A 74 -4.18 4.90 -9.04
C PHE A 74 -4.37 3.50 -8.42
N GLY A 75 -4.39 3.43 -7.09
CA GLY A 75 -4.66 2.21 -6.33
C GLY A 75 -3.55 1.16 -6.36
N ILE A 76 -2.39 1.44 -6.98
CA ILE A 76 -1.30 0.47 -7.08
C ILE A 76 -0.64 0.27 -5.70
N PRO A 77 -0.61 -0.96 -5.15
CA PRO A 77 0.08 -1.24 -3.90
C PRO A 77 1.61 -1.16 -4.07
N PHE A 78 2.31 -0.64 -3.08
CA PHE A 78 3.76 -0.72 -3.01
C PHE A 78 4.27 -0.93 -1.58
N ALA A 79 5.44 -1.54 -1.45
CA ALA A 79 6.14 -1.71 -0.18
C ALA A 79 7.31 -0.72 -0.08
N ILE A 80 7.66 -0.32 1.14
CA ILE A 80 8.69 0.69 1.42
C ILE A 80 9.80 0.01 2.22
N LYS A 81 11.05 0.14 1.79
CA LYS A 81 12.18 -0.34 2.60
C LYS A 81 12.21 0.38 3.94
N ASP A 82 12.42 -0.33 5.04
CA ASP A 82 12.22 0.22 6.39
C ASP A 82 13.17 1.38 6.78
N ASN A 83 14.19 1.64 5.97
CA ASN A 83 15.06 2.81 6.08
C ASN A 83 14.58 4.03 5.24
N ILE A 84 13.38 3.99 4.70
CA ILE A 84 12.76 5.07 3.91
C ILE A 84 11.49 5.54 4.64
N ASP A 85 11.40 6.85 4.87
CA ASP A 85 10.35 7.43 5.70
C ASP A 85 8.97 7.42 5.05
N LEU A 86 7.99 7.07 5.88
CA LEU A 86 6.56 7.26 5.64
C LEU A 86 6.01 8.00 6.86
N ALA A 87 5.43 9.18 6.66
CA ALA A 87 4.95 10.02 7.75
C ALA A 87 4.07 9.24 8.74
N ALA A 88 4.30 9.47 10.04
CA ALA A 88 3.60 8.82 11.15
C ALA A 88 3.74 7.30 11.27
N ILE A 89 4.55 6.64 10.43
CA ILE A 89 4.83 5.20 10.49
C ILE A 89 6.28 4.99 10.91
N PRO A 90 6.57 4.11 11.89
CA PRO A 90 7.95 3.87 12.34
C PRO A 90 8.92 3.56 11.19
N THR A 91 10.11 4.14 11.29
CA THR A 91 11.29 3.81 10.48
C THR A 91 12.31 3.27 11.47
N THR A 92 12.77 2.03 11.29
CA THR A 92 13.75 1.41 12.19
C THR A 92 15.06 1.06 11.50
N ALA A 93 15.08 1.01 10.17
CA ALA A 93 16.16 0.42 9.39
C ALA A 93 16.56 -0.99 9.90
N ALA A 94 15.58 -1.75 10.40
CA ALA A 94 15.75 -3.02 11.10
C ALA A 94 16.70 -2.97 12.34
N CYS A 95 16.84 -1.80 12.96
CA CYS A 95 17.72 -1.56 14.10
C CYS A 95 16.99 -0.74 15.19
N PRO A 96 16.73 -1.31 16.38
CA PRO A 96 16.02 -0.60 17.46
C PRO A 96 16.66 0.74 17.84
N ASP A 97 17.99 0.85 17.80
CA ASP A 97 18.72 2.08 18.14
C ASP A 97 18.54 3.20 17.11
N TYR A 98 18.08 2.87 15.90
CA TYR A 98 17.75 3.81 14.83
C TYR A 98 16.25 4.08 14.70
N ALA A 99 15.43 3.56 15.60
CA ALA A 99 13.98 3.71 15.52
C ALA A 99 13.53 5.15 15.78
N TYR A 100 12.72 5.70 14.87
CA TYR A 100 12.01 6.95 15.05
C TYR A 100 10.68 6.94 14.28
N THR A 101 9.83 7.93 14.53
CA THR A 101 8.62 8.16 13.74
C THR A 101 8.77 9.49 12.99
N PRO A 102 8.90 9.48 11.66
CA PRO A 102 9.06 10.69 10.86
C PRO A 102 7.78 11.52 10.80
N GLU A 103 7.92 12.84 10.84
CA GLU A 103 6.80 13.77 10.59
C GLU A 103 6.44 13.86 9.10
N HIS A 104 7.41 13.59 8.22
CA HIS A 104 7.26 13.72 6.77
C HIS A 104 7.72 12.46 6.06
N SER A 105 7.03 12.08 4.99
CA SER A 105 7.47 10.99 4.12
C SER A 105 8.70 11.40 3.31
N ALA A 106 9.56 10.43 2.98
CA ALA A 106 10.64 10.64 2.03
C ALA A 106 10.08 11.11 0.67
N SER A 107 10.84 11.93 -0.07
CA SER A 107 10.37 12.54 -1.32
C SER A 107 9.83 11.53 -2.33
N VAL A 108 10.50 10.38 -2.51
CA VAL A 108 10.04 9.32 -3.40
C VAL A 108 8.69 8.72 -2.97
N VAL A 109 8.48 8.52 -1.66
CA VAL A 109 7.24 7.99 -1.10
C VAL A 109 6.11 9.00 -1.29
N ALA A 110 6.37 10.29 -1.00
CA ALA A 110 5.41 11.36 -1.21
C ALA A 110 4.99 11.47 -2.68
N HIS A 111 5.93 11.37 -3.63
CA HIS A 111 5.60 11.37 -5.06
C HIS A 111 4.76 10.15 -5.47
N LEU A 112 5.09 8.94 -5.00
CA LEU A 112 4.30 7.75 -5.32
C LEU A 112 2.86 7.89 -4.82
N ILE A 113 2.67 8.39 -3.59
CA ILE A 113 1.33 8.64 -3.02
C ILE A 113 0.59 9.71 -3.82
N ALA A 114 1.24 10.81 -4.17
CA ALA A 114 0.64 11.88 -4.99
C ALA A 114 0.23 11.40 -6.39
N LEU A 115 0.91 10.38 -6.93
CA LEU A 115 0.56 9.72 -8.18
C LEU A 115 -0.52 8.64 -8.02
N GLY A 116 -1.07 8.45 -6.81
CA GLY A 116 -2.18 7.54 -6.51
C GLY A 116 -1.78 6.15 -5.99
N ALA A 117 -0.50 5.90 -5.74
CA ALA A 117 -0.05 4.62 -5.21
C ALA A 117 -0.37 4.49 -3.70
N VAL A 118 -0.59 3.26 -3.24
CA VAL A 118 -0.98 2.96 -1.85
C VAL A 118 0.16 2.22 -1.13
N PRO A 119 0.73 2.78 -0.05
CA PRO A 119 1.76 2.09 0.72
C PRO A 119 1.15 0.94 1.51
N MET A 120 1.78 -0.25 1.44
CA MET A 120 1.34 -1.45 2.15
C MET A 120 2.05 -1.64 3.50
N GLY A 121 3.32 -1.25 3.59
CA GLY A 121 4.13 -1.54 4.77
C GLY A 121 5.61 -1.22 4.59
N LYS A 122 6.34 -1.40 5.70
CA LYS A 122 7.78 -1.31 5.84
C LYS A 122 8.40 -2.70 5.78
N THR A 123 9.44 -2.89 4.96
CA THR A 123 10.14 -4.17 4.73
C THR A 123 11.58 -4.13 5.23
#